data_AF-A0A948VQY5-F1
#
_entry.id   AF-A0A948VQY5-F1
#
_cell.length_a   1.000
_cell.length_b   1.000
_cell.length_c   1.000
_cell.angle_alpha   90.00
_cell.angle_beta   90.00
_cell.angle_gamma   90.00
#
_symmetry.space_group_name_H-M   'P 1'
#
loop_
_entity.id
_entity.type
_entity.pdbx_description
1 polymer ?
#
loop_
_entity_poly.entity_id
_entity_poly.type
_entity_poly.pdbx_seq_one_letter_code
_entity_poly.pdbx_strand_id
1 'polypeptide(L)'
;MTARRDDFQLIEIDALDDKLTATALRKRIPHLRLGLPVSQTPAAQALAIPERTDGLSVPEPAHRPEVVMKEAARRRPLSLEVPDYLARELKVKAATEAVTVRFLVLSALADAGYRVDADELAEDGRRLR
;
A
#
# COMPACT_ATOMS: atom_id res chain seq x y z
N MET A 1 20.20 34.62 8.44
CA MET A 1 21.01 33.41 8.23
C MET A 1 20.45 32.67 7.04
N THR A 2 21.10 32.77 5.87
CA THR A 2 20.61 32.19 4.61
C THR A 2 21.21 30.79 4.47
N ALA A 3 20.40 29.74 4.58
CA ALA A 3 20.85 28.37 4.38
C ALA A 3 21.19 28.16 2.88
N ARG A 4 22.44 27.79 2.58
CA ARG A 4 22.83 27.31 1.25
C ARG A 4 22.03 26.04 0.98
N ARG A 5 21.24 26.05 -0.09
CA ARG A 5 20.73 24.82 -0.68
C ARG A 5 21.91 24.16 -1.39
N ASP A 6 22.22 22.93 -1.00
CA ASP A 6 23.21 22.14 -1.72
C ASP A 6 22.71 21.90 -3.15
N ASP A 7 23.61 22.03 -4.11
CA ASP A 7 23.33 21.77 -5.51
C ASP A 7 23.00 20.28 -5.71
N PHE A 8 22.12 20.00 -6.67
CA PHE A 8 21.77 18.63 -7.02
C PHE A 8 23.00 17.87 -7.51
N GLN A 9 23.34 16.77 -6.83
CA GLN A 9 24.41 15.88 -7.22
C GLN A 9 23.90 14.82 -8.20
N LEU A 10 24.63 14.61 -9.29
CA LEU A 10 24.37 13.52 -10.22
C LEU A 10 24.77 12.20 -9.53
N ILE A 11 23.79 11.31 -9.34
CA ILE A 11 24.02 10.01 -8.70
C ILE A 11 24.19 8.96 -9.79
N GLU A 12 25.30 8.23 -9.74
CA GLU A 12 25.48 7.02 -10.54
C GLU A 12 24.65 5.88 -9.91
N ILE A 13 23.57 5.52 -10.60
CA ILE A 13 22.54 4.59 -10.09
C ILE A 13 23.12 3.20 -9.86
N ASP A 14 23.95 2.71 -10.78
CA ASP A 14 24.53 1.36 -10.73
C ASP A 14 25.44 1.18 -9.50
N ALA A 15 26.29 2.17 -9.22
CA ALA A 15 27.18 2.15 -8.05
C ALA A 15 26.42 2.25 -6.71
N LEU A 16 25.23 2.83 -6.73
CA LEU A 16 24.35 2.92 -5.56
C LEU A 16 23.66 1.57 -5.30
N ASP A 17 23.21 0.90 -6.34
CA ASP A 17 22.53 -0.40 -6.27
C ASP A 17 23.44 -1.51 -5.73
N ASP A 18 24.71 -1.53 -6.14
CA ASP A 18 25.70 -2.48 -5.60
C ASP A 18 25.90 -2.30 -4.09
N LYS A 19 26.00 -1.04 -3.64
CA LYS A 19 26.14 -0.69 -2.21
C LYS A 19 24.89 -1.06 -1.42
N LEU A 20 23.71 -0.86 -2.02
CA LEU A 20 22.44 -1.20 -1.40
C LEU A 20 22.30 -2.72 -1.23
N THR A 21 22.66 -3.48 -2.27
CA THR A 21 22.65 -4.95 -2.28
C THR A 21 23.62 -5.53 -1.25
N ALA A 22 24.86 -5.01 -1.19
CA ALA A 22 25.85 -5.41 -0.19
C ALA A 22 25.36 -5.12 1.25
N THR A 23 24.69 -3.98 1.45
CA THR A 23 24.14 -3.61 2.76
C THR A 23 22.96 -4.49 3.15
N ALA A 24 22.08 -4.85 2.21
CA ALA A 24 20.94 -5.73 2.43
C ALA A 24 21.37 -7.15 2.82
N LEU A 25 22.41 -7.69 2.18
CA LEU A 25 23.01 -8.97 2.54
C LEU A 25 23.63 -8.92 3.95
N ARG A 26 24.38 -7.85 4.27
CA ARG A 26 24.98 -7.66 5.59
C ARG A 26 23.92 -7.59 6.70
N LYS A 27 22.79 -6.94 6.43
CA LYS A 27 21.69 -6.76 7.38
C LYS A 27 20.69 -7.92 7.38
N ARG A 28 20.90 -8.95 6.54
CA ARG A 28 20.02 -10.12 6.38
C ARG A 28 18.55 -9.72 6.22
N ILE A 29 18.29 -8.72 5.36
CA ILE A 29 16.93 -8.26 5.08
C ILE A 29 16.26 -9.29 4.15
N PRO A 30 15.18 -9.98 4.57
CA PRO A 30 14.56 -11.00 3.75
C PRO A 30 13.60 -10.37 2.74
N HIS A 31 14.11 -9.91 1.59
CA HIS A 31 13.34 -9.66 0.35
C HIS A 31 14.20 -9.08 -0.79
N LEU A 32 15.21 -9.79 -1.30
CA LEU A 32 15.69 -9.56 -2.67
C LEU A 32 16.05 -10.91 -3.31
N ARG A 33 15.02 -11.68 -3.67
CA ARG A 33 15.14 -12.71 -4.71
C ARG A 33 14.82 -12.04 -6.03
N LEU A 34 15.82 -11.43 -6.68
CA LEU A 34 15.76 -11.20 -8.11
C LEU A 34 15.82 -12.58 -8.79
N GLY A 35 14.64 -13.11 -9.12
CA GLY A 35 14.52 -14.30 -9.96
C GLY A 35 14.97 -13.97 -11.38
N LEU A 36 16.19 -14.37 -11.72
CA LEU A 36 16.61 -14.52 -13.12
C LEU A 36 16.02 -15.82 -13.68
N PRO A 37 15.60 -15.85 -14.96
CA PRO A 37 14.73 -16.88 -15.50
C PRO A 37 15.42 -18.24 -15.63
N VAL A 38 14.63 -19.27 -15.34
CA VAL A 38 14.90 -20.70 -15.51
C VAL A 38 15.16 -21.01 -16.98
N SER A 39 16.30 -21.64 -17.29
CA SER A 39 16.46 -22.54 -18.43
C SER A 39 17.78 -23.29 -18.33
N GLN A 40 17.72 -24.57 -17.92
CA GLN A 40 18.37 -25.72 -18.57
C GLN A 40 18.23 -26.99 -17.70
N THR A 41 17.27 -27.84 -18.07
CA THR A 41 17.32 -29.31 -17.96
C THR A 41 18.31 -29.78 -19.05
N PRO A 42 19.12 -30.86 -18.90
CA PRO A 42 18.63 -32.16 -18.46
C PRO A 42 19.57 -33.05 -17.63
N ALA A 43 18.94 -33.99 -16.92
CA ALA A 43 19.21 -35.43 -16.94
C ALA A 43 19.19 -36.07 -15.55
N ALA A 44 18.44 -37.17 -15.51
CA ALA A 44 18.67 -38.39 -14.74
C ALA A 44 17.93 -38.57 -13.40
N GLN A 45 17.09 -39.62 -13.43
CA GLN A 45 16.72 -40.54 -12.35
C GLN A 45 15.60 -40.04 -11.42
N ALA A 46 14.33 -40.38 -11.64
CA ALA A 46 13.72 -41.71 -11.53
C ALA A 46 14.02 -42.40 -10.18
N LEU A 47 13.06 -42.37 -9.25
CA LEU A 47 12.59 -43.53 -8.48
C LEU A 47 11.56 -43.14 -7.40
N ALA A 48 10.44 -43.85 -7.43
CA ALA A 48 9.59 -44.27 -6.31
C ALA A 48 8.81 -43.20 -5.51
N ILE A 49 7.53 -43.07 -5.86
CA ILE A 49 6.45 -42.69 -4.93
C ILE A 49 6.01 -43.97 -4.20
N PRO A 50 6.07 -44.04 -2.86
CA PRO A 50 5.14 -44.88 -2.11
C PRO A 50 3.98 -44.02 -1.61
N GLU A 51 2.78 -44.34 -2.11
CA GLU A 51 1.53 -43.93 -1.48
C GLU A 51 1.48 -44.53 -0.07
N ARG A 52 1.50 -43.66 0.94
CA ARG A 52 1.03 -43.98 2.28
C ARG A 52 -0.12 -43.03 2.60
N THR A 53 -1.32 -43.52 2.35
CA THR A 53 -2.55 -43.07 2.99
C THR A 53 -2.50 -43.49 4.45
N ASP A 54 -2.08 -42.60 5.33
CA ASP A 54 -2.37 -42.72 6.76
C ASP A 54 -2.85 -41.39 7.28
N GLY A 55 -4.00 -41.47 7.94
CA GLY A 55 -4.86 -40.35 8.30
C GLY A 55 -4.16 -39.29 9.13
N LEU A 56 -4.27 -38.05 8.66
CA LEU A 56 -4.38 -36.89 9.51
C LEU A 56 -5.66 -36.16 9.12
N SER A 57 -6.72 -36.41 9.88
CA SER A 57 -7.88 -35.54 9.97
C SER A 57 -7.40 -34.15 10.40
N VAL A 58 -7.24 -33.27 9.42
CA VAL A 58 -7.03 -31.84 9.65
C VAL A 58 -8.28 -31.33 10.35
N PRO A 59 -8.20 -30.76 11.57
CA PRO A 59 -9.34 -30.07 12.13
C PRO A 59 -9.68 -28.91 11.20
N GLU A 60 -10.92 -28.92 10.72
CA GLU A 60 -11.54 -27.88 9.91
C GLU A 60 -11.19 -26.51 10.51
N PRO A 61 -10.45 -25.64 9.80
CA PRO A 61 -10.10 -24.35 10.34
C PRO A 61 -11.40 -23.56 10.50
N ALA A 62 -11.72 -23.28 11.77
CA ALA A 62 -12.81 -22.43 12.21
C ALA A 62 -12.97 -21.23 11.27
N HIS A 63 -14.22 -20.97 10.88
CA HIS A 63 -14.68 -19.87 10.05
C HIS A 63 -13.76 -18.65 10.15
N ARG A 64 -12.85 -18.55 9.17
CA ARG A 64 -12.24 -17.27 8.83
C ARG A 64 -13.41 -16.36 8.48
N PRO A 65 -13.63 -15.22 9.16
CA PRO A 65 -14.66 -14.30 8.74
C PRO A 65 -14.34 -13.96 7.27
N GLU A 66 -15.26 -14.30 6.37
CA GLU A 66 -15.23 -13.79 5.02
C GLU A 66 -15.25 -12.27 5.17
N VAL A 67 -14.08 -11.67 5.00
CA VAL A 67 -13.99 -10.23 4.82
C VAL A 67 -14.62 -10.01 3.45
N VAL A 68 -15.94 -9.82 3.45
CA VAL A 68 -16.68 -9.38 2.29
C VAL A 68 -16.18 -7.97 2.01
N MET A 69 -15.12 -7.88 1.21
CA MET A 69 -14.61 -6.64 0.68
C MET A 69 -15.71 -6.08 -0.20
N LYS A 70 -16.54 -5.21 0.38
CA LYS A 70 -17.58 -4.47 -0.32
C LYS A 70 -16.91 -3.77 -1.50
N GLU A 71 -17.33 -4.10 -2.72
CA GLU A 71 -16.76 -3.53 -3.93
C GLU A 71 -16.76 -2.00 -3.82
N ALA A 72 -15.58 -1.39 -3.97
CA ALA A 72 -15.43 0.04 -3.88
C ALA A 72 -16.36 0.71 -4.91
N ALA A 73 -17.28 1.55 -4.44
CA ALA A 73 -18.24 2.22 -5.29
C ALA A 73 -17.51 3.00 -6.39
N ARG A 74 -18.08 3.03 -7.60
CA ARG A 74 -17.50 3.81 -8.71
C ARG A 74 -17.44 5.28 -8.33
N ARG A 75 -16.23 5.85 -8.29
CA ARG A 75 -16.01 7.25 -7.94
C ARG A 75 -16.14 8.15 -9.17
N ARG A 76 -16.74 9.32 -8.99
CA ARG A 76 -16.77 10.41 -9.99
C ARG A 76 -16.11 11.65 -9.40
N PRO A 77 -15.35 12.42 -10.21
CA PRO A 77 -14.78 13.69 -9.75
C PRO A 77 -15.90 14.69 -9.45
N LEU A 78 -15.77 15.42 -8.35
CA LEU A 78 -16.63 16.55 -8.00
C LEU A 78 -15.84 17.84 -8.25
N SER A 79 -16.30 18.64 -9.21
CA SER A 79 -15.72 19.95 -9.54
C SER A 79 -16.67 21.04 -9.06
N LEU A 80 -16.16 21.97 -8.26
CA LEU A 80 -16.91 23.08 -7.69
C LEU A 80 -16.02 24.30 -7.58
N GLU A 81 -16.61 25.48 -7.74
CA GLU A 81 -15.93 26.76 -7.53
C GLU A 81 -16.16 27.22 -6.10
N VAL A 82 -15.06 27.50 -5.40
CA VAL A 82 -15.07 28.04 -4.04
C VAL A 82 -14.14 29.23 -3.96
N PRO A 83 -14.44 30.21 -3.11
CA PRO A 83 -13.52 31.32 -2.87
C PRO A 83 -12.14 30.84 -2.41
N ASP A 84 -11.08 31.54 -2.83
CA ASP A 84 -9.70 31.16 -2.51
C ASP A 84 -9.42 31.07 -1.00
N TYR A 85 -10.07 31.93 -0.21
CA TYR A 85 -9.92 31.91 1.25
C TYR A 85 -10.45 30.59 1.83
N LEU A 86 -11.60 30.13 1.36
CA LEU A 86 -12.23 28.89 1.81
C LEU A 86 -11.40 27.67 1.39
N ALA A 87 -10.87 27.69 0.17
CA ALA A 87 -9.99 26.61 -0.32
C ALA A 87 -8.72 26.48 0.55
N ARG A 88 -8.17 27.60 1.04
CA ARG A 88 -7.04 27.60 1.97
C ARG A 88 -7.45 27.06 3.34
N GLU A 89 -8.55 27.54 3.91
CA GLU A 89 -9.06 27.08 5.21
C GLU A 89 -9.35 25.57 5.22
N LEU A 90 -9.98 25.05 4.17
CA LEU A 90 -10.23 23.60 4.02
C LEU A 90 -8.93 22.78 4.04
N LYS A 91 -7.88 23.26 3.37
CA LYS A 91 -6.57 22.57 3.35
C LYS A 91 -5.90 22.61 4.72
N VAL A 92 -5.96 23.75 5.41
CA VAL A 92 -5.43 23.89 6.77
C VAL A 92 -6.16 22.95 7.73
N LYS A 93 -7.49 22.98 7.71
CA LYS A 93 -8.33 22.12 8.56
C LYS A 93 -8.05 20.64 8.32
N ALA A 94 -7.98 20.22 7.06
CA ALA A 94 -7.64 18.85 6.68
C ALA A 94 -6.26 18.43 7.21
N ALA A 95 -5.26 19.31 7.14
CA ALA A 95 -3.93 19.05 7.67
C ALA A 95 -3.92 18.95 9.21
N THR A 96 -4.66 19.84 9.90
CA THR A 96 -4.76 19.86 11.37
C THR A 96 -5.44 18.61 11.91
N GLU A 97 -6.53 18.18 11.28
CA GLU A 97 -7.29 16.98 11.66
C GLU A 97 -6.68 15.68 11.11
N ALA A 98 -5.58 15.78 10.34
CA ALA A 98 -4.93 14.65 9.66
C ALA A 98 -5.88 13.85 8.74
N VAL A 99 -6.84 14.55 8.10
CA VAL A 99 -7.81 13.99 7.15
C VAL A 99 -7.63 14.59 5.75
N THR A 100 -8.40 14.11 4.78
CA THR A 100 -8.43 14.71 3.44
C THR A 100 -9.48 15.80 3.33
N VAL A 101 -9.29 16.73 2.38
CA VAL A 101 -10.36 17.68 2.01
C VAL A 101 -11.61 16.95 1.52
N ARG A 102 -11.45 15.82 0.81
CA ARG A 102 -12.57 14.95 0.41
C ARG A 102 -13.36 14.46 1.62
N PHE A 103 -12.68 14.01 2.68
CA PHE A 103 -13.33 13.58 3.92
C PHE A 103 -14.18 14.71 4.52
N LEU A 104 -13.63 15.92 4.64
CA LEU A 104 -14.37 17.08 5.15
C LEU A 104 -15.60 17.43 4.30
N VAL A 105 -15.50 17.30 2.98
CA VAL A 105 -16.63 17.56 2.07
C VAL A 105 -17.69 16.47 2.24
N LEU A 106 -17.29 15.19 2.28
CA LEU A 106 -18.22 14.08 2.47
C LEU A 106 -18.88 14.10 3.84
N SER A 107 -18.16 14.48 4.90
CA SER A 107 -18.73 14.62 6.24
C SER A 107 -19.76 15.75 6.28
N ALA A 108 -19.47 16.90 5.68
CA ALA A 108 -20.42 18.01 5.59
C ALA A 108 -21.66 17.63 4.77
N LEU A 109 -21.52 16.81 3.72
CA LEU A 109 -22.66 16.27 2.97
C LEU A 109 -23.48 15.28 3.81
N ALA A 110 -22.83 14.43 4.60
CA ALA A 110 -23.53 13.54 5.53
C ALA A 110 -24.33 14.35 6.57
N ASP A 111 -23.73 15.40 7.14
CA ASP A 111 -24.39 16.32 8.09
C ASP A 111 -25.57 17.07 7.45
N ALA A 112 -25.48 17.37 6.15
CA ALA A 112 -26.57 17.95 5.37
C ALA A 112 -27.67 16.94 4.98
N GLY A 113 -27.55 15.67 5.38
CA GLY A 113 -28.54 14.62 5.17
C GLY A 113 -28.37 13.80 3.89
N TYR A 114 -27.25 13.94 3.18
CA TYR A 114 -26.96 13.08 2.03
C TYR A 114 -26.51 11.69 2.51
N ARG A 115 -26.85 10.65 1.73
CA ARG A 115 -26.40 9.29 2.01
C ARG A 115 -24.91 9.17 1.71
N VAL A 116 -24.11 9.00 2.75
CA VAL A 116 -22.68 8.69 2.68
C VAL A 116 -22.44 7.40 3.47
N ASP A 117 -21.85 6.40 2.83
CA ASP A 117 -21.50 5.16 3.50
C ASP A 117 -20.32 5.39 4.46
N ALA A 118 -20.36 4.79 5.65
CA ALA A 118 -19.31 4.94 6.67
C ALA A 118 -17.92 4.52 6.16
N ASP A 119 -17.87 3.53 5.25
CA ASP A 119 -16.64 3.05 4.61
C ASP A 119 -15.96 4.14 3.76
N GLU A 120 -16.72 5.11 3.24
CA GLU A 120 -16.21 6.23 2.45
C GLU A 120 -15.65 7.36 3.33
N LEU A 121 -16.01 7.36 4.61
CA LEU A 121 -15.52 8.25 5.66
C LEU A 121 -14.28 7.67 6.38
N ALA A 122 -13.51 6.81 5.72
CA ALA A 122 -12.24 6.35 6.27
C ALA A 122 -11.26 7.53 6.39
N GLU A 123 -10.73 7.76 7.60
CA GLU A 123 -9.66 8.70 7.86
C GLU A 123 -8.40 8.34 7.05
N ASP A 124 -7.61 9.35 6.69
CA ASP A 124 -6.56 9.21 5.69
C ASP A 124 -5.45 8.25 6.16
N GLY A 125 -5.28 7.13 5.44
CA GLY A 125 -4.30 6.07 5.70
C GLY A 125 -2.83 6.47 5.53
N ARG A 126 -2.51 7.78 5.46
CA ARG A 126 -1.14 8.34 5.34
C ARG A 126 -0.22 8.00 6.53
N ARG A 127 -0.73 7.30 7.56
CA ARG A 127 0.02 6.82 8.72
C ARG A 127 0.54 5.38 8.60
N LEU A 128 0.24 4.66 7.52
CA LEU A 128 0.90 3.38 7.22
C LEU A 128 2.26 3.65 6.56
N ARG A 129 3.27 3.99 7.37
CA ARG A 129 4.68 3.95 6.98
C ARG A 129 5.47 3.14 7.99
#